data_AF-A0A2V5R9Y5-F1
#
_entry.id   AF-A0A2V5R9Y5-F1
#
_cell.length_a   1.000
_cell.length_b   1.000
_cell.length_c   1.000
_cell.angle_alpha   90.00
_cell.angle_beta   90.00
_cell.angle_gamma   90.00
#
_symmetry.space_group_name_H-M   'P 1'
#
loop_
_entity.id
_entity.type
_entity.pdbx_description
1 polymer ?
#
loop_
_entity_poly.entity_id
_entity_poly.type
_entity_poly.pdbx_seq_one_letter_code
_entity_poly.pdbx_strand_id
1 'polypeptide(L)'
;MEFGAFFLPITGIGTFPSKGPPKIIWIGVGKAHPHLFQIHKRIQEAALAVGIEPELRPWHPHITIARCRDVSVQSLRKFLQSNVDLDAGMVRVDTFHLYSSKLTPGGPIHTRELSVHCRG
;
A
#
# COMPACT_ATOMS: atom_id res chain seq x y z
N MET A 1 -19.94 -0.82 5.03
CA MET A 1 -19.21 0.02 4.04
C MET A 1 -19.61 -0.46 2.65
N GLU A 2 -19.98 0.45 1.75
CA GLU A 2 -20.45 0.10 0.41
C GLU A 2 -19.61 0.79 -0.66
N PHE A 3 -19.22 0.07 -1.71
CA PHE A 3 -18.48 0.60 -2.84
C PHE A 3 -18.81 -0.22 -4.11
N GLY A 4 -18.72 0.40 -5.29
CA GLY A 4 -18.75 -0.32 -6.57
C GLY A 4 -17.34 -0.73 -6.99
N ALA A 5 -17.23 -1.74 -7.86
CA ALA A 5 -15.93 -2.16 -8.37
C ALA A 5 -15.23 -1.03 -9.14
N PHE A 6 -13.91 -0.94 -9.03
CA PHE A 6 -13.11 0.08 -9.73
C PHE A 6 -11.75 -0.48 -10.15
N PHE A 7 -11.09 0.17 -11.10
CA PHE A 7 -9.74 -0.19 -11.53
C PHE A 7 -8.70 0.68 -10.85
N LEU A 8 -7.63 0.08 -10.34
CA LEU A 8 -6.49 0.77 -9.76
C LEU A 8 -5.26 0.66 -10.65
N PRO A 9 -4.64 1.78 -11.06
CA PRO A 9 -3.34 1.73 -11.70
C PRO A 9 -2.26 1.35 -10.68
N ILE A 10 -1.36 0.47 -11.10
CA ILE A 10 -0.17 0.08 -10.36
C ILE A 10 1.03 0.61 -11.15
N THR A 11 1.52 1.78 -10.74
CA THR A 11 2.49 2.57 -11.52
C THR A 11 3.49 3.24 -10.62
N GLY A 12 4.68 3.46 -11.17
CA GLY A 12 5.77 4.16 -10.50
C GLY A 12 6.46 3.32 -9.44
N ILE A 13 7.70 3.67 -9.19
CA ILE A 13 8.55 3.00 -8.20
C ILE A 13 9.17 4.04 -7.28
N GLY A 14 9.40 3.67 -6.03
CA GLY A 14 10.03 4.57 -5.07
C GLY A 14 10.55 3.87 -3.85
N THR A 15 11.01 4.68 -2.90
CA THR A 15 11.58 4.19 -1.64
C THR A 15 11.04 4.93 -0.44
N PHE A 16 11.12 4.28 0.72
CA PHE A 16 11.01 4.96 2.02
C PHE A 16 12.30 4.82 2.83
N PRO A 17 12.84 5.92 3.39
CA PRO A 17 12.46 7.31 3.08
C PRO A 17 12.75 7.66 1.61
N SER A 18 12.14 8.74 1.11
CA SER A 18 12.34 9.23 -0.26
C SER A 18 13.71 9.90 -0.47
N LYS A 19 14.37 10.31 0.62
CA LYS A 19 15.72 10.85 0.64
C LYS A 19 16.54 10.15 1.73
N GLY A 20 17.82 9.93 1.46
CA GLY A 20 18.72 9.21 2.36
C GLY A 20 18.73 7.69 2.10
N PRO A 21 19.33 6.90 3.01
CA PRO A 21 19.46 5.45 2.84
C PRO A 21 18.07 4.79 2.90
N PRO A 22 17.62 4.18 1.80
CA PRO A 22 16.28 3.62 1.71
C PRO A 22 16.19 2.28 2.41
N LYS A 23 15.08 2.07 3.10
CA LYS A 23 14.77 0.86 3.87
C LYS A 23 13.75 -0.02 3.17
N ILE A 24 12.90 0.58 2.34
CA ILE A 24 11.80 -0.09 1.63
C ILE A 24 11.83 0.37 0.18
N ILE A 25 11.57 -0.56 -0.74
CA ILE A 25 11.24 -0.30 -2.14
C ILE A 25 9.76 -0.63 -2.32
N TRP A 26 9.04 0.23 -3.05
CA TRP A 26 7.62 0.08 -3.27
C TRP A 26 7.21 0.44 -4.69
N ILE A 27 6.05 -0.06 -5.11
CA ILE A 27 5.34 0.32 -6.34
C ILE A 27 4.10 1.14 -5.97
N GLY A 28 3.86 2.24 -6.68
CA GLY A 28 2.73 3.13 -6.39
C GLY A 28 1.41 2.50 -6.80
N VAL A 29 0.35 2.79 -6.03
CA VAL A 29 -1.00 2.29 -6.35
C VAL A 29 -1.99 3.45 -6.28
N GLY A 30 -2.79 3.63 -7.34
CA GLY A 30 -3.98 4.49 -7.28
C GLY A 30 -3.72 5.91 -6.78
N LYS A 31 -2.61 6.53 -7.21
CA LYS A 31 -2.26 7.90 -6.79
C LYS A 31 -3.43 8.85 -7.04
N ALA A 32 -3.90 9.50 -5.97
CA ALA A 32 -5.08 10.37 -5.97
C ALA A 32 -6.37 9.72 -6.54
N HIS A 33 -6.48 8.38 -6.53
CA HIS A 33 -7.64 7.69 -7.06
C HIS A 33 -8.86 7.88 -6.16
N PRO A 34 -9.97 8.46 -6.65
CA PRO A 34 -11.06 8.95 -5.81
C PRO A 34 -11.72 7.86 -4.96
N HIS A 35 -11.99 6.69 -5.56
CA HIS A 35 -12.59 5.56 -4.83
C HIS A 35 -11.67 5.05 -3.71
N LEU A 36 -10.36 5.00 -3.97
CA LEU A 36 -9.39 4.50 -3.01
C LEU A 36 -9.26 5.44 -1.81
N PHE A 37 -9.20 6.75 -2.06
CA PHE A 37 -9.14 7.77 -1.01
C PHE A 37 -10.45 7.87 -0.22
N GLN A 38 -11.61 7.70 -0.86
CA GLN A 38 -12.90 7.64 -0.18
C GLN A 38 -12.97 6.45 0.79
N ILE A 39 -12.49 5.28 0.37
CA ILE A 39 -12.45 4.09 1.21
C ILE A 39 -11.48 4.28 2.37
N HIS A 40 -10.28 4.80 2.12
CA HIS A 40 -9.33 5.13 3.17
C HIS A 40 -9.94 6.06 4.23
N LYS A 41 -10.62 7.13 3.80
CA LYS A 41 -11.31 8.05 4.71
C LYS A 41 -12.34 7.33 5.59
N ARG A 42 -13.19 6.49 5.00
CA ARG A 42 -14.21 5.73 5.75
C ARG A 42 -13.60 4.72 6.73
N ILE A 43 -12.46 4.12 6.38
CA ILE A 43 -11.72 3.24 7.30
C ILE A 43 -11.19 4.05 8.49
N GLN A 44 -10.59 5.22 8.26
CA GLN A 44 -10.11 6.09 9.33
C GLN A 44 -11.25 6.55 10.26
N GLU A 45 -12.40 6.93 9.70
CA GLU A 45 -13.60 7.29 10.47
C GLU A 45 -14.11 6.12 11.34
N ALA A 46 -14.17 4.91 10.78
CA ALA A 46 -14.59 3.72 11.52
C ALA A 46 -13.60 3.34 12.63
N ALA A 47 -12.30 3.48 12.39
CA ALA A 47 -11.26 3.25 13.38
C ALA A 47 -11.36 4.26 14.54
N LEU A 48 -11.54 5.54 14.22
CA LEU A 48 -11.71 6.60 15.21
C LEU A 48 -12.96 6.38 16.09
N ALA A 49 -14.07 5.94 15.50
CA ALA A 49 -15.31 5.67 16.22
C ALA A 49 -15.17 4.59 17.30
N VAL A 50 -14.16 3.72 17.21
CA VAL A 50 -13.85 2.68 18.21
C VAL A 50 -12.62 3.01 19.05
N GLY A 51 -12.12 4.25 19.00
CA GLY A 51 -11.00 4.73 19.82
C GLY A 51 -9.62 4.40 19.29
N ILE A 52 -9.47 4.07 18.00
CA ILE A 52 -8.16 3.90 17.36
C ILE A 52 -7.73 5.26 16.78
N GLU A 53 -6.57 5.73 17.25
CA GLU A 53 -6.00 7.00 16.80
C GLU A 53 -5.66 6.98 15.30
N PRO A 54 -5.97 8.07 14.57
CA PRO A 54 -5.69 8.17 13.14
C PRO A 54 -4.19 8.33 12.87
N GLU A 55 -3.74 7.81 11.74
CA GLU A 55 -2.37 8.06 11.25
C GLU A 55 -2.27 9.49 10.70
N LEU A 56 -1.42 10.31 11.33
CA LEU A 56 -1.24 11.72 10.94
C LEU A 56 -0.31 11.90 9.74
N ARG A 57 0.52 10.89 9.42
CA ARG A 57 1.40 10.98 8.25
C ARG A 57 0.57 10.94 6.96
N PRO A 58 0.97 11.71 5.93
CA PRO A 58 0.30 11.65 4.64
C PRO A 58 0.28 10.22 4.11
N TRP A 59 -0.92 9.74 3.78
CA TRP A 59 -1.09 8.40 3.24
C TRP A 59 -0.57 8.34 1.80
N HIS A 60 0.39 7.43 1.59
CA HIS A 60 0.96 7.14 0.29
C HIS A 60 0.58 5.70 -0.08
N PRO A 61 -0.48 5.46 -0.87
CA PRO A 61 -0.88 4.10 -1.25
C PRO A 61 0.21 3.44 -2.10
N HIS A 62 0.70 2.29 -1.63
CA HIS A 62 1.83 1.59 -2.23
C HIS A 62 1.80 0.09 -1.92
N ILE A 63 2.48 -0.70 -2.75
CA ILE A 63 2.80 -2.11 -2.49
C ILE A 63 4.28 -2.16 -2.13
N THR A 64 4.61 -2.58 -0.91
CA THR A 64 6.00 -2.88 -0.54
C THR A 64 6.46 -4.13 -1.28
N ILE A 65 7.53 -4.01 -2.09
CA ILE A 65 8.08 -5.14 -2.87
C ILE A 65 9.40 -5.66 -2.30
N ALA A 66 10.15 -4.82 -1.58
CA ALA A 66 11.40 -5.25 -0.96
C ALA A 66 11.72 -4.40 0.28
N ARG A 67 12.49 -5.00 1.19
CA ARG A 67 13.14 -4.30 2.31
C ARG A 67 14.65 -4.36 2.10
N CYS A 68 15.29 -3.21 2.09
CA CYS A 68 16.74 -3.11 1.85
C CYS A 68 17.50 -3.51 3.12
N ARG A 69 18.40 -4.50 3.00
CA ARG A 69 19.41 -4.85 3.99
C ARG A 69 20.76 -4.88 3.26
N ASP A 70 21.69 -4.05 3.70
CA ASP A 70 23.06 -3.96 3.14
C ASP A 70 23.12 -3.83 1.60
N VAL A 71 22.21 -3.04 1.04
CA VAL A 71 22.12 -2.82 -0.41
C VAL A 71 23.04 -1.68 -0.82
N SER A 72 23.85 -1.89 -1.87
CA SER A 72 24.70 -0.82 -2.40
C SER A 72 23.87 0.33 -3.01
N VAL A 73 24.27 1.56 -2.73
CA VAL A 73 23.58 2.77 -3.21
C VAL A 73 23.58 2.81 -4.75
N GLN A 74 24.65 2.36 -5.38
CA GLN A 74 24.80 2.34 -6.83
C GLN A 74 23.83 1.36 -7.49
N SER A 75 23.75 0.12 -6.99
CA SER A 75 22.84 -0.88 -7.55
C SER A 75 21.39 -0.45 -7.40
N LEU A 76 21.04 0.14 -6.25
CA LEU A 76 19.70 0.63 -6.03
C LEU A 76 19.35 1.82 -6.93
N ARG A 77 20.26 2.79 -7.07
CA ARG A 77 20.04 3.92 -7.99
C ARG A 77 19.82 3.43 -9.41
N LYS A 78 20.64 2.48 -9.88
CA LYS A 78 20.50 1.86 -11.19
C LYS A 78 19.14 1.18 -11.32
N PHE A 79 18.72 0.40 -10.33
CA PHE A 79 17.42 -0.24 -10.32
C PHE A 79 16.26 0.76 -10.40
N LEU A 80 16.27 1.83 -9.59
CA LEU A 80 15.23 2.86 -9.63
C LEU A 80 15.20 3.59 -10.98
N GLN A 81 16.36 3.92 -11.55
CA GLN A 81 16.46 4.58 -12.85
C GLN A 81 15.94 3.70 -13.99
N SER A 82 16.29 2.42 -14.00
CA SER A 82 15.81 1.46 -15.00
C SER A 82 14.31 1.18 -14.92
N ASN A 83 13.65 1.58 -13.83
CA ASN A 83 12.23 1.33 -13.59
C ASN A 83 11.44 2.64 -13.36
N VAL A 84 11.95 3.79 -13.83
CA VAL A 84 11.30 5.09 -13.60
C VAL A 84 9.88 5.16 -14.21
N ASP A 85 9.71 4.54 -15.38
CA ASP A 85 8.45 4.46 -16.11
C ASP A 85 7.70 3.15 -15.87
N LEU A 86 7.93 2.50 -14.71
CA LEU A 86 7.28 1.25 -14.38
C LEU A 86 5.75 1.40 -14.41
N ASP A 87 5.11 0.66 -15.31
CA ASP A 87 3.67 0.49 -15.38
C ASP A 87 3.37 -1.01 -15.33
N ALA A 88 2.76 -1.45 -14.23
CA ALA A 88 2.35 -2.83 -14.01
C ALA A 88 0.87 -3.07 -14.39
N GLY A 89 0.22 -2.07 -15.00
CA GLY A 89 -1.15 -2.12 -15.49
C GLY A 89 -2.19 -1.77 -14.43
N MET A 90 -3.39 -2.32 -14.63
CA MET A 90 -4.58 -2.03 -13.84
C MET A 90 -5.06 -3.29 -13.11
N VAL A 91 -5.41 -3.15 -11.84
CA VAL A 91 -6.09 -4.20 -11.08
C VAL A 91 -7.55 -3.83 -10.85
N ARG A 92 -8.47 -4.76 -11.14
CA ARG A 92 -9.87 -4.61 -10.73
C ARG A 92 -9.97 -4.85 -9.24
N VAL A 93 -10.49 -3.87 -8.51
CA VAL A 93 -10.80 -3.95 -7.09
C VAL A 93 -12.29 -4.18 -6.93
N ASP A 94 -12.65 -5.36 -6.46
CA ASP A 94 -14.02 -5.74 -6.13
C ASP A 94 -14.17 -6.17 -4.67
N THR A 95 -13.08 -6.23 -3.91
CA THR A 95 -13.10 -6.76 -2.54
C THR A 95 -12.05 -6.05 -1.68
N PHE A 96 -12.41 -5.75 -0.43
CA PHE A 96 -11.49 -5.34 0.63
C PHE A 96 -11.43 -6.40 1.71
N HIS A 97 -10.27 -6.54 2.33
CA HIS A 97 -10.05 -7.50 3.39
C HIS A 97 -9.53 -6.79 4.65
N LEU A 98 -10.06 -7.19 5.80
CA LEU A 98 -9.44 -6.87 7.09
C LEU A 98 -8.46 -7.99 7.42
N TYR A 99 -7.23 -7.61 7.76
CA TYR A 99 -6.21 -8.53 8.23
C TYR A 99 -5.79 -8.21 9.65
N SER A 100 -5.55 -9.25 10.45
CA SER A 100 -4.77 -9.16 11.68
C SER A 100 -3.34 -9.67 11.41
N SER A 101 -2.37 -9.23 12.21
CA SER A 101 -0.97 -9.62 12.09
C SER A 101 -0.40 -9.99 13.45
N LYS A 102 0.09 -11.23 13.60
CA LYS A 102 0.79 -11.70 14.80
C LYS A 102 2.27 -11.87 14.51
N LEU A 103 3.13 -11.15 15.23
CA LEU A 103 4.58 -11.28 15.11
C LEU A 103 5.06 -12.59 15.74
N THR A 104 5.91 -13.31 15.01
CA THR A 104 6.61 -14.50 15.50
C THR A 104 8.12 -14.39 15.17
N PRO A 105 8.99 -15.20 15.79
CA PRO A 105 10.40 -15.25 15.41
C PRO A 105 10.62 -15.58 13.93
N GLY A 106 9.72 -16.34 13.31
CA GLY A 106 9.77 -16.67 11.88
C GLY A 106 9.21 -15.60 10.95
N GLY A 107 8.72 -14.48 11.49
CA GLY A 107 8.07 -13.41 10.75
C GLY A 107 6.59 -13.20 11.14
N PRO A 108 5.92 -12.21 10.53
CA PRO A 108 4.51 -11.95 10.76
C PRO A 108 3.63 -13.05 10.15
N ILE A 109 2.64 -13.52 10.90
CA ILE A 109 1.53 -14.33 10.38
C ILE A 109 0.34 -13.40 10.17
N HIS A 110 -0.19 -13.37 8.95
CA HIS A 110 -1.34 -12.56 8.57
C HIS A 110 -2.59 -13.42 8.47
N THR A 111 -3.64 -13.06 9.21
CA THR A 111 -4.94 -13.74 9.17
C THR A 111 -5.97 -12.81 8.56
N ARG A 112 -6.72 -13.29 7.58
CA ARG A 112 -7.85 -12.55 6.99
C ARG A 112 -9.07 -12.71 7.90
N GLU A 113 -9.48 -11.61 8.54
CA GLU A 113 -10.58 -11.58 9.50
C GLU A 113 -11.94 -11.34 8.82
N LEU A 114 -11.95 -10.53 7.75
CA LEU A 114 -13.17 -10.14 7.06
C LEU A 114 -12.91 -9.93 5.57
N SER A 115 -13.93 -10.18 4.75
CA SER A 115 -13.99 -9.76 3.35
C SER A 115 -15.24 -8.92 3.11
N VAL A 116 -15.08 -7.76 2.49
CA VAL A 116 -16.14 -6.84 2.10
C VAL A 116 -16.12 -6.73 0.59
N HIS A 117 -17.12 -7.31 -0.06
CA HIS A 117 -17.25 -7.29 -1.50
C HIS A 117 -17.95 -6.01 -1.97
N CYS A 118 -17.65 -5.59 -3.20
CA CYS A 118 -18.34 -4.50 -3.86
C CYS A 118 -19.81 -4.88 -4.08
N ARG A 119 -20.67 -3.87 -4.19
CA ARG A 119 -22.01 -4.09 -4.73
C ARG A 119 -21.95 -4.20 -6.24
N GLY A 120 -22.81 -5.07 -6.78
CA GLY A 120 -23.02 -5.24 -8.22
C GLY A 120 -23.53 -3.98 -8.88
#